data_AF-A0A7R7FSS1-F1
#
_entry.id   AF-A0A7R7FSS1-F1
#
_cell.length_a   1.000
_cell.length_b   1.000
_cell.length_c   1.000
_cell.angle_alpha   90.00
_cell.angle_beta   90.00
_cell.angle_gamma   90.00
#
_symmetry.space_group_name_H-M   'P 1'
#
loop_
_entity.id
_entity.type
_entity.pdbx_description
1 polymer ?
#
loop_
_entity_poly.entity_id
_entity_poly.type
_entity_poly.pdbx_seq_one_letter_code
_entity_poly.pdbx_strand_id
1 'polypeptide(L)'
;MRNNRGFTLIELLIALALLVILAGALYGTYFSVVAAREKGGQRIEQRRELSTTLGKLHDELSSCFFNKNNERLHFVVEDRDSFGKPASLLQFTAIAPPRVDPAPASGIVVLRYSVLEKGEDQALSLQREARDPYLDVKVKSAPYPVVDEIEGFLVECWDGNKWVKSWDTALNGFLPKQVRATITLKGGEELSTIASQRLTR
;
A
#
# COMPACT_ATOMS: atom_id res chain seq x y z
N MET A 1 -74.15 8.10 -29.63
CA MET A 1 -74.41 7.37 -28.37
C MET A 1 -73.06 6.89 -27.83
N ARG A 2 -72.68 7.33 -26.62
CA ARG A 2 -71.31 7.13 -26.09
C ARG A 2 -71.30 5.88 -25.21
N ASN A 3 -70.69 4.80 -25.68
CA ASN A 3 -70.51 3.56 -24.93
C ASN A 3 -69.46 3.76 -23.84
N ASN A 4 -69.90 4.06 -22.61
CA ASN A 4 -69.05 3.92 -21.43
C ASN A 4 -68.92 2.43 -21.09
N ARG A 5 -67.88 1.78 -21.63
CA ARG A 5 -67.46 0.45 -21.16
C ARG A 5 -66.66 0.65 -19.86
N GLY A 6 -67.19 0.14 -18.76
CA GLY A 6 -66.47 0.08 -17.49
C GLY A 6 -65.30 -0.90 -17.57
N PHE A 7 -64.25 -0.63 -16.80
CA PHE A 7 -63.07 -1.50 -16.67
C PHE A 7 -63.49 -2.88 -16.14
N THR A 8 -62.95 -3.94 -16.71
CA THR A 8 -63.19 -5.30 -16.21
C THR A 8 -62.25 -5.61 -15.05
N LEU A 9 -62.70 -6.42 -14.09
CA LEU A 9 -61.91 -6.80 -12.91
C LEU A 9 -60.58 -7.48 -13.29
N ILE A 10 -60.58 -8.23 -14.39
CA ILE A 10 -59.39 -8.89 -14.93
C ILE A 10 -58.35 -7.88 -15.45
N GLU A 11 -58.79 -6.77 -16.02
CA GLU A 11 -57.92 -5.73 -16.60
C GLU A 11 -57.21 -4.94 -15.49
N LEU A 12 -57.90 -4.69 -14.38
CA LEU A 12 -57.31 -4.11 -13.17
C LEU A 12 -56.28 -5.05 -12.52
N LEU A 13 -56.57 -6.36 -12.48
CA LEU A 13 -55.64 -7.37 -11.98
C LEU A 13 -54.37 -7.49 -12.84
N ILE A 14 -54.51 -7.47 -14.17
CA ILE A 14 -53.37 -7.50 -15.09
C ILE A 14 -52.52 -6.23 -14.94
N ALA A 15 -53.15 -5.05 -14.87
CA ALA A 15 -52.43 -3.80 -14.66
C ALA A 15 -51.65 -3.79 -13.35
N LEU A 16 -52.24 -4.31 -12.26
CA LEU A 16 -51.58 -4.44 -10.96
C LEU A 16 -50.41 -5.43 -11.00
N ALA A 17 -50.59 -6.58 -11.66
CA ALA A 17 -49.52 -7.57 -11.80
C ALA A 17 -48.33 -7.00 -12.59
N LEU A 18 -48.60 -6.30 -13.69
CA LEU A 18 -47.56 -5.62 -14.47
C LEU A 18 -46.86 -4.52 -13.67
N LEU A 19 -47.61 -3.75 -12.86
CA LEU A 19 -47.04 -2.74 -11.97
C LEU A 19 -46.07 -3.35 -10.96
N VAL A 20 -46.44 -4.46 -10.32
CA VAL A 20 -45.59 -5.16 -9.34
C VAL A 20 -44.32 -5.69 -9.99
N ILE A 21 -44.42 -6.28 -11.19
CA ILE A 21 -43.26 -6.78 -11.93
C ILE A 21 -42.31 -5.63 -12.30
N LEU A 22 -42.85 -4.53 -12.83
CA LEU A 22 -42.07 -3.33 -13.17
C LEU A 22 -41.40 -2.71 -11.95
N ALA A 23 -42.15 -2.55 -10.85
CA ALA A 23 -41.63 -2.02 -9.60
C ALA A 23 -40.52 -2.93 -9.04
N GLY A 24 -40.69 -4.25 -9.08
CA GLY A 24 -39.68 -5.21 -8.65
C GLY A 24 -38.40 -5.14 -9.49
N ALA A 25 -38.51 -5.03 -10.81
CA ALA A 25 -37.36 -4.90 -11.70
C ALA A 25 -36.60 -3.58 -11.47
N LEU A 26 -37.32 -2.47 -11.30
CA LEU A 26 -36.73 -1.15 -11.01
C LEU A 26 -36.03 -1.13 -9.66
N TYR A 27 -36.67 -1.68 -8.63
CA TYR A 27 -36.11 -1.76 -7.28
C TYR A 27 -34.88 -2.68 -7.25
N GLY A 28 -34.95 -3.85 -7.89
CA GLY A 28 -33.80 -4.76 -8.01
C GLY A 28 -32.60 -4.10 -8.70
N THR A 29 -32.84 -3.36 -9.79
CA THR A 29 -31.80 -2.63 -10.50
C THR A 29 -31.19 -1.53 -9.62
N TYR A 30 -32.02 -0.73 -8.96
CA TYR A 30 -31.57 0.34 -8.07
C TYR A 30 -30.67 -0.18 -6.94
N PHE A 31 -31.09 -1.22 -6.21
CA PHE A 31 -30.29 -1.80 -5.12
C PHE A 31 -29.00 -2.44 -5.63
N SER A 32 -29.04 -3.09 -6.80
CA SER A 32 -27.83 -3.66 -7.39
C SER A 32 -26.77 -2.58 -7.71
N VAL A 33 -27.19 -1.43 -8.23
CA VAL A 33 -26.29 -0.32 -8.57
C VAL A 33 -25.74 0.34 -7.31
N VAL A 34 -26.58 0.56 -6.29
CA VAL A 34 -26.15 1.15 -5.01
C VAL A 34 -25.13 0.24 -4.30
N ALA A 35 -25.44 -1.05 -4.18
CA ALA A 35 -24.53 -2.02 -3.55
C ALA A 35 -23.20 -2.16 -4.33
N ALA A 36 -23.25 -2.08 -5.66
CA ALA A 36 -22.04 -2.08 -6.49
C ALA A 36 -21.19 -0.81 -6.26
N ARG A 37 -21.81 0.36 -6.09
CA ARG A 37 -21.09 1.61 -5.81
C ARG A 37 -20.43 1.60 -4.43
N GLU A 38 -21.12 1.13 -3.40
CA GLU A 38 -20.55 1.07 -2.05
C GLU A 38 -19.35 0.12 -1.96
N LYS A 39 -19.47 -1.10 -2.52
CA LYS A 39 -18.35 -2.05 -2.59
C LYS A 39 -17.19 -1.54 -3.45
N GLY A 40 -17.50 -0.86 -4.56
CA GLY A 40 -16.50 -0.25 -5.43
C GLY A 40 -15.74 0.89 -4.75
N GLY A 41 -16.43 1.72 -3.98
CA GLY A 41 -15.83 2.87 -3.30
C GLY A 41 -14.72 2.50 -2.31
N GLN A 42 -14.95 1.50 -1.46
CA GLN A 42 -13.96 1.05 -0.46
C GLN A 42 -12.68 0.52 -1.13
N ARG A 43 -12.83 -0.29 -2.19
CA ARG A 43 -11.68 -0.84 -2.92
C ARG A 43 -10.87 0.23 -3.64
N ILE A 44 -11.55 1.24 -4.20
CA ILE A 44 -10.88 2.38 -4.85
C ILE A 44 -10.05 3.16 -3.84
N GLU A 45 -10.59 3.39 -2.64
CA GLU A 45 -9.87 4.15 -1.60
C GLU A 45 -8.64 3.39 -1.09
N GLN A 46 -8.77 2.09 -0.80
CA GLN A 46 -7.62 1.23 -0.44
C GLN A 46 -6.52 1.25 -1.51
N ARG A 47 -6.91 1.14 -2.78
CA ARG A 47 -5.96 1.19 -3.90
C ARG A 47 -5.25 2.54 -4.01
N ARG A 48 -5.96 3.63 -3.71
CA ARG A 48 -5.41 4.99 -3.73
C ARG A 48 -4.42 5.20 -2.59
N GLU A 49 -4.76 4.74 -1.39
CA GLU A 49 -3.88 4.77 -0.22
C GLU A 49 -2.57 4.03 -0.51
N LEU A 50 -2.66 2.81 -1.04
CA LEU A 50 -1.49 2.02 -1.45
C LEU A 50 -0.65 2.69 -2.52
N SER A 51 -1.28 3.24 -3.55
CA SER A 51 -0.57 3.93 -4.64
C SER A 51 0.21 5.12 -4.09
N THR A 52 -0.37 5.82 -3.11
CA THR A 52 0.28 6.94 -2.40
C THR A 52 1.47 6.43 -1.58
N THR A 53 1.30 5.33 -0.83
CA THR A 53 2.38 4.74 -0.03
C THR A 53 3.52 4.21 -0.89
N LEU A 54 3.23 3.54 -2.02
CA LEU A 54 4.24 3.08 -2.98
C LEU A 54 4.93 4.24 -3.69
N GLY A 55 4.20 5.32 -4.02
CA GLY A 55 4.80 6.54 -4.55
C GLY A 55 5.79 7.16 -3.57
N LYS A 56 5.41 7.26 -2.30
CA LYS A 56 6.31 7.74 -1.24
C LYS A 56 7.54 6.84 -1.07
N LEU A 57 7.35 5.53 -1.02
CA LEU A 57 8.44 4.56 -0.92
C LEU A 57 9.37 4.65 -2.15
N HIS A 58 8.82 4.85 -3.34
CA HIS A 58 9.59 5.07 -4.56
C HIS A 58 10.48 6.31 -4.46
N ASP A 59 9.92 7.44 -4.00
CA ASP A 59 10.67 8.69 -3.86
C ASP A 59 11.78 8.56 -2.80
N GLU A 60 11.49 7.89 -1.68
CA GLU A 60 12.46 7.62 -0.62
C GLU A 60 13.59 6.69 -1.10
N LEU A 61 13.27 5.61 -1.81
CA LEU A 61 14.26 4.72 -2.40
C LEU A 61 15.09 5.43 -3.48
N SER A 62 14.48 6.32 -4.25
CA SER A 62 15.18 7.11 -5.28
C SER A 62 16.17 8.11 -4.68
N SER A 63 15.92 8.58 -3.45
CA SER A 63 16.81 9.45 -2.67
C SER A 63 17.74 8.68 -1.72
N CYS A 64 17.85 7.36 -1.89
CA CYS A 64 18.74 6.53 -1.09
C CYS A 64 20.20 7.00 -1.22
N PHE A 65 20.88 7.04 -0.08
CA PHE A 65 22.26 7.49 0.04
C PHE A 65 23.07 6.52 0.89
N PHE A 66 24.27 6.20 0.42
CA PHE A 66 25.20 5.30 1.09
C PHE A 66 26.62 5.83 0.94
N ASN A 67 27.39 5.75 2.01
CA ASN A 67 28.82 6.00 2.00
C ASN A 67 29.52 4.88 2.76
N LYS A 68 30.38 4.14 2.06
CA LYS A 68 31.13 3.00 2.61
C LYS A 68 31.96 3.36 3.86
N ASN A 69 32.40 4.61 3.98
CA ASN A 69 33.23 5.06 5.10
C ASN A 69 32.41 5.49 6.34
N ASN A 70 31.07 5.39 6.29
CA ASN A 70 30.20 5.78 7.39
C ASN A 70 29.21 4.67 7.70
N GLU A 71 29.48 3.90 8.77
CA GLU A 71 28.68 2.76 9.21
C GLU A 71 27.23 3.13 9.57
N ARG A 72 26.95 4.40 9.86
CA ARG A 72 25.58 4.87 10.13
C ARG A 72 24.72 4.87 8.87
N LEU A 73 25.34 4.90 7.69
CA LEU A 73 24.68 4.96 6.40
C LEU A 73 24.68 3.57 5.77
N HIS A 74 23.51 3.02 5.55
CA HIS A 74 23.36 1.63 5.11
C HIS A 74 22.10 1.45 4.28
N PHE A 75 22.05 0.33 3.57
CA PHE A 75 20.87 -0.23 2.92
C PHE A 75 20.87 -1.73 3.17
N VAL A 76 19.78 -2.21 3.76
CA VAL A 76 19.58 -3.58 4.19
C VAL A 76 18.18 -4.03 3.76
N VAL A 77 18.12 -5.19 3.13
CA VAL A 77 16.91 -5.95 2.86
C VAL A 77 17.09 -7.33 3.44
N GLU A 78 16.17 -7.73 4.31
CA GLU A 78 16.12 -9.08 4.87
C GLU A 78 14.90 -9.81 4.31
N ASP A 79 15.13 -11.02 3.80
CA ASP A 79 14.06 -11.94 3.41
C ASP A 79 13.45 -12.51 4.69
N ARG A 80 12.21 -12.12 4.96
CA ARG A 80 11.45 -12.52 6.14
C ARG A 80 10.09 -13.02 5.70
N ASP A 81 9.53 -13.90 6.52
CA ASP A 81 8.23 -14.52 6.31
C ASP A 81 7.37 -14.31 7.57
N SER A 82 6.07 -14.12 7.36
CA SER A 82 5.07 -14.13 8.41
C SER A 82 3.85 -14.90 7.91
N PHE A 83 3.44 -15.94 8.62
CA PHE A 83 2.36 -16.86 8.23
C PHE A 83 2.49 -17.45 6.80
N GLY A 84 3.72 -17.71 6.31
CA GLY A 84 3.95 -18.23 4.97
C GLY A 84 3.78 -17.18 3.86
N LYS A 85 3.69 -15.90 4.23
CA LYS A 85 3.61 -14.76 3.33
C LYS A 85 4.87 -13.90 3.42
N PRO A 86 5.32 -13.29 2.30
CA PRO A 86 6.46 -12.38 2.31
C PRO A 86 6.27 -11.22 3.29
N ALA A 87 7.26 -11.00 4.16
CA ALA A 87 7.25 -9.98 5.20
C ALA A 87 8.60 -9.25 5.29
N SER A 88 9.20 -8.92 4.13
CA SER A 88 10.53 -8.35 4.02
C SER A 88 10.77 -7.18 4.98
N LEU A 89 11.94 -7.14 5.60
CA LEU A 89 12.40 -5.94 6.30
C LEU A 89 13.25 -5.12 5.34
N LEU A 90 12.94 -3.84 5.20
CA LEU A 90 13.72 -2.89 4.41
C LEU A 90 14.16 -1.76 5.32
N GLN A 91 15.48 -1.54 5.42
CA GLN A 91 16.06 -0.45 6.18
C GLN A 91 17.13 0.25 5.36
N PHE A 92 17.01 1.56 5.18
CA PHE A 92 17.94 2.29 4.33
C PHE A 92 18.06 3.75 4.73
N THR A 93 19.18 4.36 4.34
CA THR A 93 19.40 5.79 4.52
C THR A 93 18.97 6.55 3.28
N ALA A 94 18.25 7.65 3.47
CA ALA A 94 17.76 8.53 2.42
C ALA A 94 17.97 10.01 2.77
N ILE A 95 17.99 10.87 1.76
CA ILE A 95 18.01 12.32 1.97
C ILE A 95 16.64 12.76 2.50
N ALA A 96 16.64 13.50 3.61
CA ALA A 96 15.43 14.05 4.20
C ALA A 96 15.06 15.39 3.51
N PRO A 97 13.77 15.66 3.26
CA PRO A 97 13.36 16.98 2.81
C PRO A 97 13.69 18.05 3.87
N PRO A 98 13.88 19.32 3.46
CA PRO A 98 14.13 20.42 4.38
C PRO A 98 13.03 20.48 5.45
N ARG A 99 13.43 20.65 6.71
CA ARG A 99 12.49 20.83 7.82
C ARG A 99 12.33 22.32 8.12
N VAL A 100 11.11 22.69 8.53
CA VAL A 100 10.80 24.06 8.99
C VAL A 100 11.10 24.23 10.48
N ASP A 101 11.25 23.13 11.21
CA ASP A 101 11.56 23.13 12.65
C ASP A 101 13.00 23.57 12.92
N PRO A 102 13.25 24.47 13.90
CA PRO A 102 14.59 24.90 14.29
C PRO A 102 15.48 23.81 14.94
N ALA A 103 14.93 22.63 15.25
CA ALA A 103 15.72 21.53 15.81
C ALA A 103 16.85 21.07 14.85
N PRO A 104 18.07 20.83 15.35
CA PRO A 104 19.16 20.27 14.53
C PRO A 104 18.75 18.95 13.89
N ALA A 105 18.87 18.87 12.57
CA ALA A 105 18.60 17.65 11.79
C ALA A 105 19.70 17.45 10.75
N SER A 106 20.10 16.20 10.53
CA SER A 106 21.27 15.86 9.73
C SER A 106 21.08 15.88 8.21
N GLY A 107 19.94 16.38 7.70
CA GLY A 107 19.61 16.38 6.26
C GLY A 107 19.42 14.98 5.66
N ILE A 108 19.60 13.93 6.46
CA ILE A 108 19.43 12.53 6.11
C ILE A 108 18.58 11.83 7.16
N VAL A 109 18.02 10.69 6.79
CA VAL A 109 17.14 9.90 7.65
C VAL A 109 17.35 8.42 7.37
N VAL A 110 17.37 7.62 8.43
CA VAL A 110 17.25 6.16 8.34
C VAL A 110 15.77 5.82 8.35
N LEU A 111 15.34 5.16 7.30
CA LEU A 111 13.98 4.70 7.08
C LEU A 111 13.93 3.20 7.29
N ARG A 112 12.90 2.74 7.99
CA ARG A 112 12.67 1.33 8.23
C ARG A 112 11.22 0.99 7.91
N TYR A 113 11.03 0.03 7.02
CA TYR A 113 9.77 -0.58 6.67
C TYR A 113 9.76 -2.01 7.20
N SER A 114 8.76 -2.36 8.00
CA SER A 114 8.61 -3.69 8.57
C SER A 114 7.15 -4.07 8.68
N VAL A 115 6.87 -5.35 8.52
CA VAL A 115 5.53 -5.90 8.73
C VAL A 115 5.31 -6.18 10.21
N LEU A 116 4.17 -5.75 10.74
CA LEU A 116 3.67 -6.09 12.07
C LEU A 116 2.46 -7.02 11.94
N GLU A 117 2.48 -8.11 12.70
CA GLU A 117 1.34 -9.01 12.87
C GLU A 117 0.31 -8.36 13.81
N LYS A 118 -0.94 -8.26 13.35
CA LYS A 118 -2.08 -7.70 14.09
C LYS A 118 -3.11 -8.79 14.41
N GLY A 119 -3.32 -9.01 15.71
CA GLY A 119 -4.44 -9.83 16.22
C GLY A 119 -4.34 -11.33 15.89
N GLU A 120 -5.44 -12.05 16.09
CA GLU A 120 -5.53 -13.50 15.86
C GLU A 120 -5.80 -13.87 14.38
N ASP A 121 -6.34 -12.94 13.58
CA ASP A 121 -6.78 -13.18 12.19
C ASP A 121 -5.63 -13.17 11.15
N GLN A 122 -4.38 -13.36 11.58
CA GLN A 122 -3.19 -13.30 10.71
C GLN A 122 -3.11 -12.01 9.87
N ALA A 123 -3.71 -10.92 10.36
CA ALA A 123 -3.71 -9.66 9.64
C ALA A 123 -2.33 -9.02 9.72
N LEU A 124 -1.81 -8.52 8.60
CA LEU A 124 -0.51 -7.86 8.55
C LEU A 124 -0.68 -6.36 8.32
N SER A 125 0.19 -5.57 8.93
CA SER A 125 0.24 -4.11 8.81
C SER A 125 1.66 -3.69 8.43
N LEU A 126 1.79 -2.91 7.36
CA LEU A 126 3.07 -2.33 7.00
C LEU A 126 3.32 -1.10 7.87
N GLN A 127 4.43 -1.10 8.59
CA GLN A 127 4.85 0.02 9.42
C GLN A 127 6.05 0.72 8.80
N ARG A 128 6.09 2.05 9.00
CA ARG A 128 7.22 2.89 8.66
C ARG A 128 7.75 3.58 9.91
N GLU A 129 9.06 3.58 10.04
CA GLU A 129 9.79 4.32 11.07
C GLU A 129 10.84 5.21 10.37
N ALA A 130 11.04 6.41 10.91
CA ALA A 130 12.03 7.35 10.41
C ALA A 130 12.84 7.91 11.57
N ARG A 131 14.16 7.87 11.45
CA ARG A 131 15.07 8.32 12.52
C ARG A 131 16.27 9.05 11.96
N ASP A 132 16.66 10.13 12.62
CA ASP A 132 17.93 10.79 12.32
C ASP A 132 19.09 9.93 12.85
N PRO A 133 20.03 9.47 11.98
CA PRO A 133 21.13 8.60 12.39
C PRO A 133 22.12 9.23 13.38
N TYR A 134 22.12 10.56 13.52
CA TYR A 134 23.02 11.29 14.42
C TYR A 134 22.37 11.68 15.75
N LEU A 135 21.07 11.42 15.90
CA LEU A 135 20.36 11.69 17.13
C LEU A 135 20.65 10.61 18.19
N ASP A 136 20.77 11.04 19.45
CA ASP A 136 21.05 10.15 20.59
C ASP A 136 20.11 8.93 20.59
N VAL A 137 20.67 7.75 20.85
CA VAL A 137 19.98 6.46 20.95
C VAL A 137 18.85 6.48 21.97
N LYS A 138 18.92 7.36 22.96
CA LYS A 138 17.84 7.56 23.94
C LYS A 138 16.61 8.21 23.34
N VAL A 139 16.74 8.94 22.22
CA VAL A 139 15.59 9.52 21.52
C VAL A 139 14.91 8.42 20.72
N LYS A 140 13.74 8.02 21.19
CA LYS A 140 12.92 7.00 20.55
C LYS A 140 12.26 7.57 19.30
N SER A 141 12.37 6.86 18.18
CA SER A 141 11.41 6.96 17.08
C SER A 141 10.35 5.89 17.27
N ALA A 142 9.12 6.20 16.85
CA ALA A 142 8.00 5.27 16.96
C ALA A 142 7.58 4.85 15.55
N PRO A 143 7.58 3.53 15.23
CA PRO A 143 6.98 3.05 13.99
C PRO A 143 5.48 3.38 13.98
N TYR A 144 4.96 3.74 12.82
CA TYR A 144 3.53 4.00 12.62
C TYR A 144 3.02 3.22 11.40
N PRO A 145 1.75 2.77 11.39
CA PRO A 145 1.18 2.05 10.27
C PRO A 145 1.05 2.97 9.05
N VAL A 146 1.45 2.48 7.88
CA VAL A 146 1.29 3.16 6.58
C VAL A 146 0.28 2.47 5.67
N VAL A 147 0.05 1.17 5.88
CA VAL A 147 -0.98 0.38 5.21
C VAL A 147 -1.42 -0.70 6.19
N ASP A 148 -2.71 -0.79 6.42
CA ASP A 148 -3.31 -1.89 7.17
C ASP A 148 -3.87 -2.97 6.25
N GLU A 149 -4.03 -4.17 6.78
CA GLU A 149 -4.65 -5.31 6.09
C GLU A 149 -3.94 -5.74 4.78
N ILE A 150 -2.61 -5.78 4.81
CA ILE A 150 -1.83 -6.38 3.72
C ILE A 150 -1.79 -7.91 3.88
N GLU A 151 -1.61 -8.63 2.78
CA GLU A 151 -1.27 -10.05 2.76
C GLU A 151 0.24 -10.28 2.67
N GLY A 152 1.01 -9.33 2.15
CA GLY A 152 2.45 -9.48 2.01
C GLY A 152 3.17 -8.20 1.63
N PHE A 153 4.43 -8.13 2.00
CA PHE A 153 5.38 -7.09 1.59
C PHE A 153 6.68 -7.77 1.16
N LEU A 154 7.01 -7.62 -0.11
CA LEU A 154 8.21 -8.20 -0.71
C LEU A 154 9.11 -7.09 -1.24
N VAL A 155 10.39 -7.14 -0.86
CA VAL A 155 11.42 -6.26 -1.40
C VAL A 155 12.48 -7.09 -2.11
N GLU A 156 12.77 -6.71 -3.36
CA GLU A 156 13.77 -7.37 -4.19
C GLU A 156 14.78 -6.34 -4.69
N CYS A 157 16.04 -6.74 -4.76
CA CYS A 157 17.16 -5.93 -5.20
C CYS A 157 17.74 -6.49 -6.50
N TRP A 158 18.05 -5.63 -7.46
CA TRP A 158 18.72 -6.04 -8.70
C TRP A 158 20.24 -6.03 -8.50
N ASP A 159 20.86 -7.21 -8.56
CA ASP A 159 22.31 -7.38 -8.43
C ASP A 159 23.08 -7.06 -9.74
N GLY A 160 22.35 -6.89 -10.84
CA GLY A 160 22.90 -6.71 -12.19
C GLY A 160 22.55 -7.83 -13.16
N ASN A 161 22.11 -8.98 -12.65
CA ASN A 161 21.76 -10.17 -13.43
C ASN A 161 20.42 -10.79 -12.99
N LYS A 162 20.11 -10.78 -11.69
CA LYS A 162 18.87 -11.32 -11.13
C LYS A 162 18.33 -10.45 -10.00
N TRP A 163 17.04 -10.64 -9.72
CA TRP A 163 16.40 -10.10 -8.52
C TRP A 163 16.73 -11.02 -7.33
N VAL A 164 17.22 -10.42 -6.24
CA VAL A 164 17.52 -11.11 -4.98
C VAL A 164 16.69 -10.52 -3.86
N LYS A 165 16.27 -11.35 -2.90
CA LYS A 165 15.39 -10.94 -1.78
C LYS A 165 16.15 -10.44 -0.56
N SER A 166 17.48 -10.48 -0.60
CA SER A 166 18.33 -10.00 0.47
C SER A 166 19.44 -9.11 -0.09
N TRP A 167 19.77 -8.07 0.67
CA TRP A 167 20.88 -7.18 0.35
C TRP A 167 21.43 -6.59 1.64
N ASP A 168 22.75 -6.46 1.74
CA ASP A 168 23.37 -5.75 2.85
C ASP A 168 24.57 -4.98 2.32
N THR A 169 24.52 -3.65 2.41
CA THR A 169 25.66 -2.78 2.03
C THR A 169 26.89 -2.99 2.90
N ALA A 170 26.76 -3.50 4.13
CA ALA A 170 27.92 -3.84 4.96
C ALA A 170 28.71 -5.02 4.37
N LEU A 171 28.02 -5.95 3.70
CA LEU A 171 28.62 -7.11 3.04
C LEU A 171 29.04 -6.79 1.61
N ASN A 172 28.16 -6.14 0.84
CA ASN A 172 28.36 -5.89 -0.59
C ASN A 172 29.26 -4.68 -0.84
N GLY A 173 29.22 -3.66 0.03
CA GLY A 173 29.96 -2.41 -0.11
C GLY A 173 29.41 -1.45 -1.17
N PHE A 174 28.23 -1.72 -1.76
CA PHE A 174 27.54 -0.85 -2.71
C PHE A 174 26.01 -1.04 -2.65
N LEU A 175 25.28 -0.04 -3.13
CA LEU A 175 23.82 -0.06 -3.25
C LEU A 175 23.36 -0.95 -4.41
N PRO A 176 22.17 -1.57 -4.32
CA PRO A 176 21.59 -2.29 -5.45
C PRO A 176 21.26 -1.32 -6.59
N LYS A 177 21.33 -1.79 -7.83
CA LYS A 177 21.09 -0.93 -9.01
C LYS A 177 19.63 -0.47 -9.10
N GLN A 178 18.72 -1.36 -8.73
CA GLN A 178 17.28 -1.13 -8.69
C GLN A 178 16.70 -1.88 -7.49
N VAL A 179 15.64 -1.32 -6.93
CA VAL A 179 14.88 -1.92 -5.84
C VAL A 179 13.43 -2.01 -6.28
N ARG A 180 12.83 -3.18 -6.15
CA ARG A 180 11.41 -3.42 -6.37
C ARG A 180 10.77 -3.64 -5.01
N ALA A 181 9.72 -2.89 -4.73
CA ALA A 181 8.88 -3.10 -3.56
C ALA A 181 7.48 -3.47 -4.03
N THR A 182 6.94 -4.56 -3.51
CA THR A 182 5.63 -5.11 -3.85
C THR A 182 4.81 -5.26 -2.58
N ILE A 183 3.59 -4.73 -2.60
CA ILE A 183 2.60 -4.93 -1.54
C ILE A 183 1.45 -5.75 -2.13
N THR A 184 1.13 -6.85 -1.45
CA THR A 184 0.01 -7.73 -1.79
C THR A 184 -1.15 -7.43 -0.83
N LEU A 185 -2.33 -7.18 -1.38
CA LEU A 185 -3.56 -6.96 -0.62
C LEU A 185 -4.37 -8.24 -0.43
N LYS A 186 -5.37 -8.15 0.46
CA LYS A 186 -6.45 -9.12 0.55
C LYS A 186 -7.06 -9.43 -0.82
N GLY A 187 -7.14 -10.72 -1.16
CA GLY A 187 -7.65 -11.18 -2.45
C GLY A 187 -6.59 -11.24 -3.56
N GLY A 188 -5.31 -11.11 -3.20
CA GLY A 188 -4.18 -11.33 -4.10
C GLY A 188 -3.90 -10.20 -5.10
N GLU A 189 -4.49 -9.01 -4.90
CA GLU A 189 -4.14 -7.85 -5.72
C GLU A 189 -2.75 -7.34 -5.33
N GLU A 190 -1.83 -7.28 -6.30
CA GLU A 190 -0.46 -6.83 -6.08
C GLU A 190 -0.23 -5.47 -6.74
N LEU A 191 0.37 -4.55 -5.98
CA LEU A 191 0.90 -3.30 -6.50
C LEU A 191 2.39 -3.25 -6.23
N SER A 192 3.16 -2.84 -7.23
CA SER A 192 4.61 -2.73 -7.12
C SER A 192 5.13 -1.39 -7.63
N THR A 193 6.29 -1.01 -7.13
CA THR A 193 7.09 0.09 -7.65
C THR A 193 8.54 -0.36 -7.82
N ILE A 194 9.21 0.19 -8.83
CA ILE A 194 10.64 -0.01 -9.06
C ILE A 194 11.32 1.35 -8.96
N ALA A 195 12.31 1.46 -8.08
CA ALA A 195 13.11 2.66 -7.89
C ALA A 195 14.56 2.38 -8.28
N SER A 196 15.20 3.40 -8.85
CA SER A 196 16.63 3.44 -9.12
C SER A 196 17.21 4.68 -8.45
N GLN A 197 18.42 4.59 -7.92
CA GLN A 197 19.08 5.72 -7.28
C GLN A 197 19.25 6.87 -8.28
N ARG A 198 18.81 8.08 -7.92
CA ARG A 198 18.94 9.28 -8.77
C ARG A 198 20.23 10.07 -8.53
N LEU A 199 20.91 9.83 -7.40
CA LEU A 199 22.00 10.68 -6.91
C LEU A 199 23.40 10.31 -7.46
N THR A 200 23.48 9.52 -8.52
CA THR A 200 24.76 9.16 -9.16
C THR A 200 25.06 10.07 -10.35
N ARG A 201 25.83 11.13 -10.08
CA ARG A 201 26.77 11.70 -11.05
C ARG A 201 28.01 12.22 -10.34
#